data_AF-A0A931IG52-F1
#
_entry.id   AF-A0A931IG52-F1
#
_cell.length_a   1.000
_cell.length_b   1.000
_cell.length_c   1.000
_cell.angle_alpha   90.00
_cell.angle_beta   90.00
_cell.angle_gamma   90.00
#
_symmetry.space_group_name_H-M   'P 1'
#
loop_
_entity.id
_entity.type
_entity.pdbx_description
1 polymer ?
#
loop_
_entity_poly.entity_id
_entity_poly.type
_entity_poly.pdbx_seq_one_letter_code
_entity_poly.pdbx_strand_id
1 'polypeptide(L)'
;MTDFSVEVERLSKLSRAWSSGVRINLNGAADQIEDLKVSRVQMGLFQIPWSKYTETAKYIQDRLREGAQEATEIGKSLHIASGRYDEQDLERAKSTQNLSVDMDFSI
;
A
#
# COMPACT_ATOMS: atom_id res chain seq x y z
N MET A 1 0.33 27.68 -11.27
CA MET A 1 1.47 26.76 -11.19
C MET A 1 1.09 25.74 -10.13
N THR A 2 0.82 24.49 -10.52
CA THR A 2 0.50 23.41 -9.57
C THR A 2 1.72 23.18 -8.69
N ASP A 3 1.54 23.16 -7.37
CA ASP A 3 2.62 22.98 -6.41
C ASP A 3 2.91 21.48 -6.23
N PHE A 4 3.64 20.91 -7.19
CA PHE A 4 3.97 19.49 -7.25
C PHE A 4 4.60 18.94 -5.96
N SER A 5 5.21 19.81 -5.13
CA SER A 5 5.75 19.42 -3.82
C SER A 5 4.67 18.90 -2.86
N VAL A 6 3.47 19.50 -2.89
CA VAL A 6 2.32 19.08 -2.08
C VAL A 6 1.78 17.73 -2.57
N GLU A 7 1.73 17.53 -3.88
CA GLU A 7 1.32 16.26 -4.48
C GLU A 7 2.32 15.12 -4.17
N VAL A 8 3.62 15.38 -4.25
CA VAL A 8 4.68 14.43 -3.88
C VAL A 8 4.56 14.04 -2.40
N GLU A 9 4.41 15.02 -1.49
CA GLU A 9 4.27 14.73 -0.06
C GLU A 9 3.05 13.83 0.22
N ARG A 10 1.93 14.10 -0.47
CA ARG A 10 0.72 13.29 -0.38
C ARG A 10 0.94 11.86 -0.89
N LEU A 11 1.59 11.69 -2.04
CA LEU A 11 1.91 10.36 -2.59
C LEU A 11 2.83 9.57 -1.67
N SER A 12 3.83 10.22 -1.08
CA SER A 12 4.74 9.61 -0.10
C SER A 12 4.01 9.19 1.18
N LYS A 13 3.11 10.04 1.71
CA LYS A 13 2.25 9.69 2.86
C LYS A 13 1.34 8.49 2.55
N LEU A 14 0.66 8.52 1.40
CA LEU A 14 -0.22 7.42 0.98
C LEU A 14 0.55 6.13 0.75
N SER A 15 1.73 6.20 0.15
CA SER A 15 2.64 5.05 0.00
C SER A 15 2.92 4.36 1.33
N ARG A 16 3.27 5.13 2.36
CA ARG A 16 3.51 4.61 3.72
C ARG A 16 2.25 4.07 4.37
N ALA A 17 1.12 4.76 4.19
CA ALA A 17 -0.16 4.32 4.74
C ALA A 17 -0.57 2.94 4.18
N TRP A 18 -0.40 2.72 2.87
CA TRP A 18 -0.70 1.45 2.21
C TRP A 18 0.31 0.35 2.56
N SER A 19 1.61 0.62 2.40
CA SER A 19 2.67 -0.38 2.59
C SER A 19 2.90 -0.80 4.05
N SER A 20 2.54 0.06 5.01
CA SER A 20 2.70 -0.21 6.44
C SER A 20 1.35 -0.32 7.14
N GLY A 21 0.55 0.75 7.18
CA GLY A 21 -0.69 0.79 7.97
C GLY A 21 -1.72 -0.25 7.53
N VAL A 22 -2.13 -0.20 6.26
CA VAL A 22 -3.14 -1.13 5.72
C VAL A 22 -2.61 -2.56 5.75
N ARG A 23 -1.39 -2.79 5.25
CA ARG A 23 -0.76 -4.12 5.27
C ARG A 23 -0.72 -4.74 6.67
N ILE A 24 -0.26 -3.99 7.68
CA ILE A 24 -0.15 -4.49 9.06
C ILE A 24 -1.52 -4.83 9.61
N ASN A 25 -2.53 -3.98 9.39
CA ASN A 25 -3.88 -4.23 9.89
C ASN A 25 -4.51 -5.47 9.23
N LEU A 26 -4.31 -5.67 7.92
CA LEU A 26 -4.82 -6.85 7.21
C LEU A 26 -4.14 -8.14 7.69
N ASN A 27 -2.81 -8.13 7.87
CA ASN A 27 -2.09 -9.28 8.43
C ASN A 27 -2.51 -9.55 9.88
N GLY A 28 -2.63 -8.51 10.71
CA GLY A 28 -3.07 -8.65 12.10
C GLY A 28 -4.48 -9.24 12.20
N ALA A 29 -5.41 -8.81 11.33
CA ALA A 29 -6.74 -9.41 11.26
C ALA A 29 -6.69 -10.88 10.80
N ALA A 30 -5.79 -11.22 9.87
CA ALA A 30 -5.60 -12.60 9.43
C ALA A 30 -5.06 -13.50 10.54
N ASP A 31 -4.19 -12.98 11.40
CA ASP A 31 -3.61 -13.72 12.52
C ASP A 31 -4.68 -13.97 13.62
N GLN A 32 -5.55 -12.99 13.88
CA GLN A 32 -6.67 -13.15 14.83
C GLN A 32 -7.68 -14.22 14.41
N ILE A 33 -7.78 -14.55 13.11
CA ILE A 33 -8.64 -15.64 12.63
C ILE A 33 -8.08 -17.01 13.03
N GLU A 34 -6.77 -17.13 13.23
CA GLU A 34 -6.17 -18.40 13.64
C GLU A 34 -6.66 -18.83 15.03
N ASP A 35 -6.82 -17.87 15.94
CA ASP A 35 -7.33 -18.08 17.30
C ASP A 35 -8.78 -18.59 17.32
N LEU A 36 -9.53 -18.38 16.23
CA LEU A 36 -10.90 -18.86 16.08
C LEU A 36 -10.96 -20.33 15.66
N LYS A 37 -9.85 -20.98 15.30
CA LYS A 37 -9.82 -22.35 14.80
C LYS A 37 -9.48 -23.35 15.91
N VAL A 38 -10.50 -23.99 16.48
CA VAL A 38 -10.36 -25.24 17.25
C VAL A 38 -10.50 -26.49 16.38
N SER A 39 -10.02 -27.64 16.86
CA SER A 39 -10.07 -28.92 16.13
C SER A 39 -11.48 -29.48 15.99
N ARG A 40 -11.73 -30.30 14.95
CA ARG A 40 -13.01 -31.01 14.76
C ARG A 40 -13.36 -31.92 15.95
N VAL A 41 -12.36 -32.52 16.58
CA VAL A 41 -12.53 -33.39 17.75
C VAL A 41 -13.08 -32.61 18.94
N GLN A 42 -12.61 -31.37 19.16
CA GLN A 42 -13.11 -30.51 20.24
C GLN A 42 -14.58 -30.09 20.04
N MET A 43 -15.09 -30.12 18.81
CA MET A 43 -16.44 -29.68 18.47
C MET A 43 -17.49 -30.81 18.44
N GLY A 44 -17.07 -32.06 18.66
CA GLY A 44 -17.97 -33.20 18.90
C GLY A 44 -19.09 -33.36 17.87
N LEU A 45 -20.34 -33.32 18.33
CA LEU A 45 -21.55 -33.42 17.48
C LEU A 45 -21.66 -32.31 16.43
N PHE A 46 -21.00 -31.17 16.66
CA PHE A 46 -20.99 -30.03 15.75
C PHE A 46 -19.84 -30.07 14.73
N GLN A 47 -19.14 -31.20 14.58
CA GLN A 47 -18.00 -31.34 13.66
C GLN A 47 -18.29 -30.99 12.19
N ILE A 48 -19.51 -31.22 11.70
CA ILE A 48 -19.91 -30.91 10.32
C ILE A 48 -20.09 -29.40 10.13
N PRO A 49 -20.98 -28.72 10.90
CA PRO A 49 -21.10 -27.26 10.79
C PRO A 49 -19.80 -26.54 11.16
N TRP A 50 -19.03 -27.08 12.11
CA TRP A 50 -17.71 -26.56 12.44
C TRP A 50 -16.73 -26.62 11.28
N SER A 51 -16.70 -27.73 10.54
CA SER A 51 -15.85 -27.86 9.36
C SER A 51 -16.15 -26.77 8.32
N LYS A 52 -17.43 -26.44 8.14
CA LYS A 52 -17.84 -25.38 7.21
C LYS A 52 -17.47 -24.00 7.70
N TYR A 53 -17.63 -23.74 8.99
CA TYR A 53 -17.13 -22.52 9.60
C TYR A 53 -15.62 -22.35 9.40
N THR A 54 -14.82 -23.39 9.69
CA THR A 54 -13.35 -23.32 9.53
C THR A 54 -12.91 -23.13 8.08
N GLU A 55 -13.67 -23.66 7.12
CA GLU A 55 -13.42 -23.47 5.68
C GLU A 55 -13.64 -21.99 5.29
N THR A 56 -14.75 -21.40 5.74
CA THR A 56 -15.02 -19.97 5.53
C THR A 56 -14.00 -19.07 6.24
N ALA A 57 -13.65 -19.39 7.49
CA ALA A 57 -12.64 -18.66 8.24
C ALA A 57 -11.28 -18.68 7.53
N LYS A 58 -10.87 -19.85 7.01
CA LYS A 58 -9.66 -19.99 6.19
C LYS A 58 -9.74 -19.14 4.92
N TYR A 59 -10.85 -19.17 4.19
CA TYR A 59 -11.04 -18.35 3.00
C TYR A 59 -10.86 -16.85 3.31
N ILE A 60 -11.48 -16.36 4.40
CA ILE A 60 -11.33 -14.95 4.81
C ILE A 60 -9.88 -14.63 5.15
N GLN A 61 -9.21 -15.51 5.90
CA GLN A 61 -7.78 -15.34 6.24
C GLN A 61 -6.91 -15.25 5.00
N ASP A 62 -7.12 -16.13 4.02
CA ASP A 62 -6.37 -16.13 2.76
C ASP A 62 -6.60 -14.81 1.99
N ARG A 63 -7.85 -14.32 1.94
CA ARG A 63 -8.19 -13.03 1.30
C ARG A 63 -7.57 -11.82 2.01
N LEU A 64 -7.45 -11.86 3.34
CA LEU A 64 -6.77 -10.81 4.09
C LEU A 64 -5.27 -10.78 3.79
N ARG A 65 -4.64 -11.94 3.69
CA ARG A 65 -3.20 -12.06 3.34
C ARG A 65 -2.94 -11.57 1.91
N GLU A 66 -3.79 -11.96 0.97
CA GLU A 66 -3.75 -11.43 -0.40
C GLU A 66 -3.90 -9.90 -0.41
N GLY A 67 -4.91 -9.38 0.28
CA GLY A 67 -5.11 -7.93 0.40
C GLY A 67 -3.92 -7.19 1.01
N ALA A 68 -3.20 -7.80 1.97
CA ALA A 68 -1.98 -7.23 2.54
C ALA A 68 -0.83 -7.17 1.52
N GLN A 69 -0.71 -8.19 0.67
CA GLN A 69 0.23 -8.19 -0.44
C GLN A 69 -0.11 -7.09 -1.45
N GLU A 70 -1.36 -6.99 -1.88
CA GLU A 70 -1.82 -5.95 -2.80
C GLU A 70 -1.63 -4.54 -2.22
N ALA A 71 -1.90 -4.35 -0.92
CA ALA A 71 -1.62 -3.09 -0.24
C ALA A 71 -0.13 -2.70 -0.29
N THR A 72 0.76 -3.69 -0.26
CA THR A 72 2.20 -3.46 -0.44
C THR A 72 2.52 -2.97 -1.84
N GLU A 73 1.93 -3.57 -2.87
CA GLU A 73 2.15 -3.19 -4.27
C GLU A 73 1.57 -1.80 -4.60
N ILE A 74 0.41 -1.46 -4.03
CA ILE A 74 -0.13 -0.09 -4.09
C ILE A 74 0.85 0.89 -3.46
N GLY A 75 1.35 0.58 -2.25
CA GLY A 75 2.33 1.42 -1.56
C GLY A 75 3.60 1.64 -2.38
N LYS A 76 4.15 0.59 -3.00
CA LYS A 76 5.32 0.69 -3.90
C LYS A 76 5.04 1.55 -5.13
N SER A 77 3.88 1.36 -5.77
CA SER A 77 3.50 2.12 -6.96
C SER A 77 3.40 3.61 -6.67
N LEU A 78 2.81 3.98 -5.53
CA LEU A 78 2.73 5.36 -5.05
C LEU A 78 4.12 5.95 -4.76
N HIS A 79 5.03 5.15 -4.21
CA HIS A 79 6.41 5.58 -3.97
C HIS A 79 7.14 5.88 -5.28
N ILE A 80 7.02 4.99 -6.26
CA ILE A 80 7.62 5.17 -7.60
C ILE A 80 7.04 6.41 -8.27
N ALA A 81 5.73 6.62 -8.19
CA ALA A 81 5.08 7.81 -8.74
C ALA A 81 5.62 9.10 -8.09
N SER A 82 5.75 9.13 -6.76
CA SER A 82 6.35 10.24 -6.03
C SER A 82 7.76 10.55 -6.53
N GLY A 83 8.63 9.55 -6.66
CA GLY A 83 10.00 9.74 -7.13
C GLY A 83 10.09 10.30 -8.55
N ARG A 84 9.19 9.86 -9.45
CA ARG A 84 9.12 10.40 -10.81
C ARG A 84 8.69 11.86 -10.86
N TYR A 85 7.80 12.29 -9.95
CA TYR A 85 7.41 13.69 -9.87
C TYR A 85 8.55 14.56 -9.34
N ASP A 86 9.30 14.08 -8.33
CA ASP A 86 10.50 14.76 -7.84
C ASP A 86 11.57 14.94 -8.94
N GLU A 87 11.80 13.89 -9.74
CA GLU A 87 12.71 13.93 -10.90
C GLU A 87 12.27 14.97 -11.93
N GLN A 88 10.97 14.99 -12.28
CA GLN A 88 10.42 15.95 -13.25
C GLN A 88 10.52 17.40 -12.77
N ASP A 89 10.33 17.65 -11.47
CA ASP A 89 10.46 18.99 -10.90
C ASP A 89 11.92 19.46 -10.93
N LEU A 90 12.86 18.59 -10.61
CA LEU A 90 14.30 18.88 -10.73
C LEU A 90 14.70 19.18 -12.19
N GLU A 91 14.20 18.41 -13.15
CA GLU A 91 14.46 18.64 -14.58
C GLU A 91 13.88 19.96 -15.07
N ARG A 92 12.65 20.30 -14.65
CA ARG A 92 12.01 21.58 -14.97
C ARG A 92 12.79 22.75 -14.39
N ALA A 93 13.17 22.68 -13.12
CA ALA A 93 13.95 23.73 -12.46
C ALA A 93 15.28 24.00 -13.18
N LYS A 94 16.02 22.95 -13.55
CA LYS A 94 17.26 23.06 -14.34
C LYS A 94 17.02 23.68 -15.72
N SER A 95 15.97 23.25 -16.40
CA SER A 95 15.63 23.77 -17.74
C SER A 95 15.29 25.26 -17.70
N THR A 96 14.51 25.69 -16.71
CA THR A 96 14.18 27.11 -16.50
C THR A 96 15.42 27.93 -16.18
N GLN A 97 16.34 27.42 -15.34
CA GLN A 97 17.59 28.09 -15.03
C GLN A 97 18.49 28.27 -16.26
N ASN A 98 18.59 27.23 -17.11
CA ASN A 98 19.37 27.32 -18.35
C ASN A 98 18.76 28.35 -19.32
N LEU A 99 17.43 28.36 -19.46
CA LEU A 99 16.71 29.34 -20.29
C LEU A 99 16.89 30.78 -19.77
N SER A 100 16.87 31.01 -18.45
CA SER A 100 17.09 32.35 -17.90
C SER A 100 18.52 32.84 -18.14
N VAL A 101 19.50 31.94 -18.02
CA VAL A 101 20.91 32.26 -18.25
C VAL A 101 21.16 32.62 -19.72
N ASP A 102 20.60 31.86 -20.67
CA ASP A 102 20.72 32.17 -22.11
C ASP A 102 20.08 33.53 -22.49
N MET A 103 18.97 33.90 -21.85
CA MET A 103 18.34 35.20 -22.05
C MET A 103 19.18 36.36 -21.49
N ASP A 104 19.85 36.18 -20.34
CA ASP A 104 20.75 37.18 -19.76
C ASP A 104 22.01 37.42 -20.60
N PHE A 105 22.49 36.41 -21.35
CA PHE A 105 23.63 36.56 -22.26
C PHE A 105 23.27 37.14 -23.64
N SER A 106 21.98 37.28 -23.94
CA SER A 106 21.48 37.77 -25.24
C SER A 106 21.03 39.25 -25.20
N ILE A 107 21.24 39.95 -24.08
CA ILE A 107 20.98 41.39 -23.87
C ILE A 107 22.31 42.12 -23.77
#